data_AF-A0A7H8IRI8-F1
#
_entry.id   AF-A0A7H8IRI8-F1
#
_cell.length_a   1.000
_cell.length_b   1.000
_cell.length_c   1.000
_cell.angle_alpha   90.00
_cell.angle_beta   90.00
_cell.angle_gamma   90.00
#
_symmetry.space_group_name_H-M   'P 1'
#
loop_
_entity.id
_entity.type
_entity.pdbx_description
1 polymer ?
#
loop_
_entity_poly.entity_id
_entity_poly.type
_entity_poly.pdbx_seq_one_letter_code
_entity_poly.pdbx_strand_id
1 'polypeptide(L)'
;MFVSYACEETDGQHHRDRVRKLCLVLRSAGVDARWDGPAAERPRDWAQWRHKEARAADFVVVIASPAYRRFVEEGRAARDGTGVPIEATYLRQYVDENPGVWCKRVLRIVLAGDCAEDFPEFLSGQAVTRYPIEAITQDGCERLLRYLHKAPWDPAPPVGDLPSLPPRPSADDLFGALDQQAWQELEVILGGVPASRCPWCDQAYSWAFGPPGSAEAAAAPFPDLRLDLYELARALGEFHHRPGSVPKALAFAHALAGLAPGEDPVDRKLAADLTSWVRRVVARHELPPPPPPPEPVRATVVLTVRLDQDPQDADHFYAEVWLRARGWRRLEPTNEAAHPRRVTLDGARLLLEDCLRRLPALVRCDPRRTTHTLRRIEFAVPDSLLEFGFDQWRLRPGPQDLCLGKRYEVVLRCPDARDHGDVASLWSDRWRCLTRESHDHKHPLVWLDDEDLARAEDLMYEWCEDTHPVGVAISTTPAEPGWRAALEAGVPVILWQRDGPAGSPPPVVLRKVLPLSDVTDLPRLVKTARREADPAIRPAIALLWDDPDHALDTQALTDTHLTV
;
A
#
# COMPACT_ATOMS: atom_id res chain seq x y z
N MET A 1 30.31 12.66 7.76
CA MET A 1 29.51 12.46 8.99
C MET A 1 28.83 13.77 9.36
N PHE A 2 27.54 13.75 9.67
CA PHE A 2 26.79 14.93 10.11
C PHE A 2 26.57 14.90 11.63
N VAL A 3 26.75 16.04 12.31
CA VAL A 3 26.59 16.15 13.76
C VAL A 3 25.31 16.94 14.08
N SER A 4 24.33 16.23 14.62
CA SER A 4 23.02 16.71 15.05
C SER A 4 23.06 17.02 16.55
N TYR A 5 22.82 18.28 16.92
CA TYR A 5 22.88 18.77 18.30
C TYR A 5 21.97 19.99 18.47
N ALA A 6 21.57 20.29 19.71
CA ALA A 6 20.78 21.48 20.01
C ALA A 6 21.69 22.61 20.52
N CYS A 7 21.40 23.83 20.09
CA CYS A 7 22.10 25.00 20.61
C CYS A 7 21.43 25.42 21.93
N GLU A 8 22.11 25.20 23.05
CA GLU A 8 21.68 25.63 24.39
C GLU A 8 22.76 26.53 25.02
N GLU A 9 22.31 27.62 25.64
CA GLU A 9 23.14 28.50 26.47
C GLU A 9 22.78 28.24 27.93
N THR A 10 23.60 27.45 28.62
CA THR A 10 23.56 27.29 30.07
C THR A 10 24.79 27.92 30.70
N ASP A 11 24.61 28.47 31.90
CA ASP A 11 25.63 29.20 32.67
C ASP A 11 26.94 28.38 32.81
N GLY A 12 27.95 28.75 32.02
CA GLY A 12 29.36 28.42 32.29
C GLY A 12 30.07 27.45 31.35
N GLN A 13 29.38 26.70 30.47
CA GLN A 13 30.05 25.87 29.45
C GLN A 13 29.14 25.67 28.23
N HIS A 14 29.33 26.46 27.17
CA HIS A 14 28.48 26.38 25.99
C HIS A 14 28.53 24.96 25.39
N HIS A 15 27.39 24.24 25.38
CA HIS A 15 27.26 22.91 24.78
C HIS A 15 27.81 22.89 23.35
N ARG A 16 27.57 23.98 22.62
CA ARG A 16 28.13 24.26 21.28
C ARG A 16 29.67 24.19 21.22
N ASP A 17 30.38 24.66 22.23
CA ASP A 17 31.85 24.60 22.27
C ASP A 17 32.35 23.18 22.50
N ARG A 18 31.62 22.38 23.30
CA ARG A 18 31.91 20.96 23.49
C ARG A 18 31.71 20.19 22.19
N VAL A 19 30.60 20.45 21.48
CA VAL A 19 30.33 19.88 20.15
C VAL A 19 31.39 20.30 19.13
N ARG A 20 31.78 21.58 19.11
CA ARG A 20 32.85 22.08 18.26
C ARG A 20 34.18 21.38 18.55
N LYS A 21 34.56 21.25 19.81
CA LYS A 21 35.78 20.55 20.22
C LYS A 21 35.76 19.09 19.78
N LEU A 22 34.62 18.41 19.91
CA LEU A 22 34.44 17.04 19.41
C LEU A 22 34.64 16.99 17.89
N CYS A 23 34.02 17.89 17.14
CA CYS A 23 34.16 17.94 15.69
C CYS A 23 35.62 18.15 15.26
N LEU A 24 36.37 19.02 15.95
CA LEU A 24 37.79 19.24 15.67
C LEU A 24 38.64 17.99 15.94
N VAL A 25 38.40 17.29 17.06
CA VAL A 25 39.07 16.03 17.38
C VAL A 25 38.78 14.97 16.32
N LEU A 26 37.52 14.79 15.93
CA LEU A 26 37.14 13.82 14.90
C LEU A 26 37.76 14.14 13.55
N ARG A 27 37.84 15.43 13.18
CA ARG A 27 38.53 15.86 11.96
C ARG A 27 40.03 15.61 12.00
N SER A 28 40.70 15.85 13.13
CA SER A 28 42.12 15.51 13.28
C SER A 28 42.38 14.00 13.18
N ALA A 29 41.37 13.18 13.48
CA ALA A 29 41.41 11.72 13.37
C ALA A 29 40.91 11.19 12.00
N GLY A 30 40.78 12.05 10.99
CA GLY A 30 40.46 11.68 9.61
C GLY A 30 38.96 11.52 9.29
N VAL A 31 38.07 11.95 10.18
CA VAL A 31 36.61 11.92 9.94
C VAL A 31 36.13 13.28 9.41
N ASP A 32 35.47 13.31 8.25
CA ASP A 32 34.80 14.53 7.75
C ASP A 32 33.54 14.83 8.59
N ALA A 33 33.75 15.39 9.79
CA ALA A 33 32.68 15.86 10.67
C ALA A 33 32.16 17.21 10.18
N ARG A 34 30.86 17.27 9.89
CA ARG A 34 30.14 18.47 9.42
C ARG A 34 29.21 18.97 10.52
N TRP A 35 29.36 20.23 10.89
CA TRP A 35 28.53 20.95 11.85
C TRP A 35 28.32 22.40 11.37
N ASP A 36 27.44 23.13 12.04
CA ASP A 36 26.99 24.49 11.69
C ASP A 36 28.11 25.56 11.71
N GLY A 37 29.23 25.33 12.40
CA GLY A 37 30.30 26.33 12.59
C GLY A 37 30.87 26.88 11.27
N PRO A 38 31.63 26.09 10.49
CA PRO A 38 32.17 26.54 9.19
C PRO A 38 31.07 26.92 8.19
N ALA A 39 29.89 26.34 8.37
CA ALA A 39 28.70 26.58 7.56
C ALA A 39 28.08 27.97 7.77
N ALA A 40 28.33 28.61 8.92
CA ALA A 40 27.73 29.89 9.31
C ALA A 40 28.39 31.12 8.67
N GLU A 41 29.50 30.94 7.97
CA GLU A 41 30.24 32.01 7.30
C GLU A 41 29.53 32.53 6.03
N ARG A 42 28.41 31.90 5.62
CA ARG A 42 27.62 32.29 4.45
C ARG A 42 26.12 32.31 4.78
N PRO A 43 25.35 33.29 4.27
CA PRO A 43 23.89 33.25 4.35
C PRO A 43 23.36 31.96 3.71
N ARG A 44 22.49 31.23 4.41
CA ARG A 44 21.90 29.99 3.91
C ARG A 44 20.60 29.66 4.61
N ASP A 45 19.74 28.91 3.93
CA ASP A 45 18.62 28.22 4.57
C ASP A 45 19.16 27.08 5.45
N TRP A 46 19.11 27.31 6.76
CA TRP A 46 19.58 26.38 7.78
C TRP A 46 18.74 25.11 7.90
N ALA A 47 17.45 25.18 7.56
CA ALA A 47 16.56 24.03 7.57
C ALA A 47 16.91 23.11 6.39
N GLN A 48 16.98 23.70 5.19
CA GLN A 48 17.31 22.96 3.98
C GLN A 48 18.73 22.37 4.04
N TRP A 49 19.70 23.13 4.55
CA TRP A 49 21.08 22.64 4.65
C TRP A 49 21.21 21.45 5.62
N ARG A 50 20.65 21.54 6.84
CA ARG A 50 20.74 20.44 7.82
C ARG A 50 20.05 19.18 7.31
N HIS A 51 18.89 19.33 6.66
CA HIS A 51 18.21 18.20 6.01
C HIS A 51 19.09 17.55 4.93
N LYS A 52 19.72 18.35 4.07
CA LYS A 52 20.62 17.86 3.01
C LYS A 52 21.84 17.13 3.57
N GLU A 53 22.50 17.69 4.58
CA GLU A 53 23.68 17.06 5.19
C GLU A 53 23.34 15.77 5.93
N ALA A 54 22.23 15.75 6.69
CA ALA A 54 21.77 14.54 7.37
C ALA A 54 21.47 13.41 6.37
N ARG A 55 20.85 13.74 5.24
CA ARG A 55 20.55 12.76 4.17
C ARG A 55 21.80 12.27 3.44
N ALA A 56 22.79 13.15 3.21
CA ALA A 56 23.99 12.84 2.45
C ALA A 56 25.10 12.14 3.28
N ALA A 57 25.07 12.24 4.60
CA ALA A 57 26.12 11.68 5.44
C ALA A 57 26.02 10.15 5.58
N ASP A 58 27.19 9.48 5.55
CA ASP A 58 27.31 8.03 5.83
C ASP A 58 26.89 7.69 7.26
N PHE A 59 27.15 8.62 8.19
CA PHE A 59 26.77 8.53 9.60
C PHE A 59 26.17 9.86 10.06
N VAL A 60 25.08 9.77 10.82
CA VAL A 60 24.51 10.90 11.55
C VAL A 60 24.72 10.68 13.03
N VAL A 61 25.44 11.58 13.67
CA VAL A 61 25.71 11.55 15.11
C VAL A 61 24.69 12.44 15.81
N VAL A 62 23.99 11.90 16.81
CA VAL A 62 23.09 12.67 17.68
C VAL A 62 23.77 12.83 19.03
N ILE A 63 23.95 14.07 19.47
CA ILE A 63 24.53 14.40 20.77
C ILE A 63 23.38 14.62 21.75
N ALA A 64 23.38 13.86 22.85
CA ALA A 64 22.36 13.97 23.89
C ALA A 64 22.44 15.33 24.59
N SER A 65 21.30 16.02 24.71
CA SER A 65 21.15 17.16 25.60
C SER A 65 19.68 17.37 25.98
N PRO A 66 19.39 17.90 27.18
CA PRO A 66 18.01 18.16 27.61
C PRO A 66 17.25 19.04 26.61
N ALA A 67 17.90 20.06 26.05
CA ALA A 67 17.29 20.90 25.02
C ALA A 67 16.99 20.12 23.73
N TYR A 68 17.88 19.20 23.31
CA TYR A 68 17.65 18.39 22.12
C TYR A 68 16.41 17.50 22.28
N ARG A 69 16.27 16.81 23.41
CA ARG A 69 15.08 16.01 23.71
C ARG A 69 13.82 16.88 23.69
N ARG A 70 13.85 17.98 24.44
CA ARG A 70 12.72 18.90 24.57
C ARG A 70 12.21 19.41 23.23
N PHE A 71 13.11 19.91 22.37
CA PHE A 71 12.73 20.46 21.07
C PHE A 71 12.12 19.43 20.12
N VAL A 72 12.50 18.16 20.26
CA VAL A 72 12.06 17.08 19.38
C VAL A 72 10.74 16.45 19.83
N GLU A 73 10.50 16.41 21.15
CA GLU A 73 9.30 15.84 21.75
C GLU A 73 8.16 16.87 21.85
N GLU A 74 8.43 18.10 22.26
CA GLU A 74 7.40 19.12 22.51
C GLU A 74 6.96 19.87 21.23
N GLY A 75 7.64 19.66 20.10
CA GLY A 75 7.41 20.44 18.88
C GLY A 75 7.72 21.95 19.08
N ARG A 76 7.38 22.80 18.09
CA ARG A 76 7.76 24.24 18.01
C ARG A 76 7.14 25.17 19.10
N ALA A 77 6.96 24.71 20.34
CA ALA A 77 6.42 25.51 21.44
C ALA A 77 7.49 26.38 22.17
N ALA A 78 8.77 26.28 21.81
CA ALA A 78 9.80 27.16 22.33
C ALA A 78 9.83 28.49 21.56
N ARG A 79 9.50 29.58 22.24
CA ARG A 79 9.13 30.91 21.71
C ARG A 79 10.13 31.60 20.77
N ASP A 80 11.34 31.09 20.59
CA ASP A 80 12.40 31.85 19.91
C ASP A 80 12.94 31.19 18.62
N GLY A 81 12.51 29.98 18.26
CA GLY A 81 12.78 29.34 16.95
C GLY A 81 14.25 29.07 16.58
N THR A 82 15.21 29.61 17.33
CA THR A 82 16.65 29.43 17.16
C THR A 82 17.10 28.11 17.77
N GLY A 83 17.71 27.23 16.96
CA GLY A 83 18.36 26.01 17.46
C GLY A 83 17.51 24.74 17.48
N VAL A 84 16.27 24.76 16.97
CA VAL A 84 15.44 23.56 16.84
C VAL A 84 16.08 22.60 15.83
N PRO A 85 16.33 21.31 16.17
CA PRO A 85 16.85 20.30 15.25
C PRO A 85 15.78 19.90 14.22
N ILE A 86 15.66 20.68 13.13
CA ILE A 86 14.69 20.44 12.04
C ILE A 86 14.95 19.08 11.36
N GLU A 87 16.20 18.63 11.35
CA GLU A 87 16.61 17.30 10.92
C GLU A 87 15.99 16.15 11.74
N ALA A 88 15.47 16.42 12.95
CA ALA A 88 14.90 15.39 13.80
C ALA A 88 13.67 14.72 13.17
N THR A 89 12.88 15.44 12.36
CA THR A 89 11.78 14.83 11.59
C THR A 89 12.30 13.80 10.58
N TYR A 90 13.39 14.11 9.89
CA TYR A 90 14.05 13.17 8.99
C TYR A 90 14.63 11.96 9.74
N LEU A 91 15.25 12.20 10.90
CA LEU A 91 15.80 11.13 11.73
C LEU A 91 14.72 10.18 12.25
N ARG A 92 13.57 10.70 12.67
CA ARG A 92 12.41 9.91 13.09
C ARG A 92 11.91 9.02 11.95
N GLN A 93 11.63 9.62 10.80
CA GLN A 93 11.22 8.89 9.60
C GLN A 93 12.25 7.81 9.21
N TYR A 94 13.55 8.13 9.23
CA TYR A 94 14.60 7.17 8.90
C TYR A 94 14.64 5.98 9.87
N VAL A 95 14.44 6.21 11.16
CA VAL A 95 14.39 5.16 12.18
C VAL A 95 13.16 4.25 11.97
N ASP A 96 12.00 4.84 11.69
CA ASP A 96 10.74 4.12 11.47
C ASP A 96 10.79 3.27 10.18
N GLU A 97 11.39 3.78 9.11
CA GLU A 97 11.53 3.07 7.83
C GLU A 97 12.60 1.96 7.86
N ASN A 98 13.52 1.98 8.84
CA ASN A 98 14.67 1.05 8.90
C ASN A 98 14.75 0.31 10.25
N PRO A 99 13.69 -0.42 10.65
CA PRO A 99 13.68 -1.13 11.93
C PRO A 99 14.81 -2.17 11.97
N GLY A 100 15.54 -2.22 13.08
CA GLY A 100 16.63 -3.18 13.31
C GLY A 100 17.99 -2.85 12.68
N VAL A 101 18.08 -1.86 11.78
CA VAL A 101 19.36 -1.49 11.14
C VAL A 101 19.72 0.00 11.23
N TRP A 102 18.79 0.87 11.63
CA TRP A 102 19.02 2.31 11.76
C TRP A 102 20.24 2.66 12.62
N CYS A 103 20.52 1.88 13.68
CA CYS A 103 21.61 2.09 14.62
C CYS A 103 23.01 1.91 14.02
N LYS A 104 23.10 1.37 12.79
CA LYS A 104 24.35 1.32 12.02
C LYS A 104 24.73 2.68 11.42
N ARG A 105 23.75 3.57 11.26
CA ARG A 105 23.92 4.89 10.63
C ARG A 105 23.72 6.05 11.60
N VAL A 106 22.71 5.96 12.46
CA VAL A 106 22.41 6.99 13.46
C VAL A 106 23.09 6.62 14.78
N LEU A 107 24.17 7.32 15.10
CA LEU A 107 25.04 7.03 16.25
C LEU A 107 24.70 7.97 17.42
N ARG A 108 24.55 7.38 18.60
CA ARG A 108 24.17 8.07 19.83
C ARG A 108 25.41 8.42 20.65
N ILE A 109 25.69 9.71 20.84
CA ILE A 109 26.82 10.20 21.64
C ILE A 109 26.34 10.86 22.91
N VAL A 110 26.99 10.53 24.03
CA VAL A 110 26.82 11.19 25.32
C VAL A 110 28.15 11.79 25.70
N LEU A 111 28.21 13.12 25.81
CA LEU A 111 29.43 13.81 26.24
C LEU A 111 29.47 13.88 27.79
N ALA A 112 30.66 14.08 28.34
CA ALA A 112 30.86 14.18 29.79
C ALA A 112 29.93 15.19 30.47
N GLY A 113 29.09 14.74 31.39
CA GLY A 113 28.10 15.57 32.09
C GLY A 113 26.68 15.55 31.50
N ASP A 114 26.47 14.94 30.33
CA ASP A 114 25.14 14.79 29.73
C ASP A 114 24.53 13.41 30.07
N CYS A 115 23.21 13.29 29.95
CA CYS A 115 22.47 12.07 30.31
C CYS A 115 22.07 11.28 29.05
N ALA A 116 22.06 9.95 29.13
CA ALA A 116 21.58 9.13 28.00
C ALA A 116 20.04 9.16 27.89
N GLU A 117 19.38 9.56 28.95
CA GLU A 117 17.96 9.83 29.07
C GLU A 117 17.58 11.12 28.33
N ASP A 118 18.56 11.93 27.91
CA ASP A 118 18.36 13.14 27.10
C ASP A 118 18.26 12.84 25.58
N PHE A 119 18.14 11.57 25.19
CA PHE A 119 17.74 11.23 23.82
C PHE A 119 16.21 11.31 23.67
N PRO A 120 15.69 11.78 22.52
CA PRO A 120 14.27 11.70 22.21
C PRO A 120 13.76 10.25 22.23
N GLU A 121 12.47 10.06 22.53
CA GLU A 121 11.86 8.74 22.70
C GLU A 121 12.17 7.72 21.58
N PHE A 122 12.13 8.14 20.30
CA PHE A 122 12.43 7.26 19.16
C PHE A 122 13.90 6.81 19.07
N LEU A 123 14.80 7.48 19.79
CA LEU A 123 16.20 7.07 19.99
C LEU A 123 16.44 6.53 21.42
N SER A 124 15.41 6.56 22.27
CA SER A 124 15.46 6.08 23.64
C SER A 124 15.31 4.56 23.65
N GLY A 125 16.35 3.88 24.12
CA GLY A 125 16.39 2.43 24.16
C GLY A 125 17.68 1.96 24.80
N GLN A 126 17.58 1.22 25.90
CA GLN A 126 18.75 0.67 26.61
C GLN A 126 19.46 -0.41 25.78
N ALA A 127 18.75 -1.06 24.86
CA ALA A 127 19.28 -2.12 24.00
C ALA A 127 20.10 -1.63 22.80
N VAL A 128 20.22 -0.32 22.58
CA VAL A 128 20.96 0.25 21.43
C VAL A 128 22.26 0.89 21.89
N THR A 129 23.37 0.53 21.22
CA THR A 129 24.72 1.02 21.53
C THR A 129 24.79 2.55 21.59
N ARG A 130 25.38 3.06 22.67
CA ARG A 130 25.75 4.47 22.86
C ARG A 130 27.27 4.61 22.95
N TYR A 131 27.79 5.77 22.54
CA TYR A 131 29.19 6.13 22.62
C TYR A 131 29.38 7.20 23.71
N PRO A 132 29.74 6.82 24.95
CA PRO A 132 30.11 7.79 25.97
C PRO A 132 31.49 8.39 25.64
N ILE A 133 31.61 9.71 25.74
CA ILE A 133 32.86 10.46 25.55
C ILE A 133 33.16 11.22 26.85
N GLU A 134 33.90 10.56 27.73
CA GLU A 134 34.28 11.08 29.06
C GLU A 134 35.29 12.23 28.98
N ALA A 135 36.14 12.22 27.95
CA ALA A 135 37.05 13.30 27.63
C ALA A 135 37.01 13.56 26.13
N ILE A 136 36.87 14.83 25.73
CA ILE A 136 36.89 15.22 24.31
C ILE A 136 38.34 15.26 23.82
N THR A 137 38.92 14.07 23.69
CA THR A 137 40.26 13.76 23.18
C THR A 137 40.16 12.59 22.19
N GLN A 138 41.23 12.32 21.44
CA GLN A 138 41.25 11.19 20.51
C GLN A 138 41.04 9.85 21.24
N ASP A 139 41.68 9.67 22.39
CA ASP A 139 41.53 8.46 23.23
C ASP A 139 40.10 8.31 23.75
N GLY A 140 39.48 9.40 24.23
CA GLY A 140 38.09 9.37 24.67
C GLY A 140 37.09 9.07 23.53
N CYS A 141 37.52 9.25 22.28
CA CYS A 141 36.74 8.93 21.09
C CYS A 141 37.10 7.56 20.45
N GLU A 142 38.03 6.79 21.02
CA GLU A 142 38.61 5.59 20.37
C GLU A 142 37.52 4.60 19.90
N ARG A 143 36.53 4.34 20.75
CA ARG A 143 35.42 3.43 20.44
C ARG A 143 34.60 3.87 19.25
N LEU A 144 34.33 5.18 19.14
CA LEU A 144 33.63 5.76 18.00
C LEU A 144 34.51 5.69 16.74
N LEU A 145 35.79 6.08 16.86
CA LEU A 145 36.73 6.09 15.73
C LEU A 145 36.92 4.70 15.13
N ARG A 146 37.02 3.66 15.95
CA ARG A 146 37.12 2.27 15.48
C ARG A 146 35.91 1.82 14.70
N TYR A 147 34.71 2.23 15.12
CA TYR A 147 33.50 1.96 14.37
C TYR A 147 33.50 2.71 13.02
N LEU A 148 33.80 4.01 13.03
CA LEU A 148 33.83 4.85 11.83
C LEU A 148 34.88 4.38 10.80
N HIS A 149 36.03 3.88 11.27
CA HIS A 149 37.13 3.39 10.43
C HIS A 149 37.04 1.89 10.10
N LYS A 150 36.01 1.18 10.58
CA LYS A 150 35.88 -0.28 10.45
C LYS A 150 37.10 -1.05 10.98
N ALA A 151 37.66 -0.57 12.09
CA ALA A 151 38.87 -1.09 12.74
C ALA A 151 38.56 -1.65 14.14
N PRO A 152 37.86 -2.80 14.25
CA PRO A 152 37.49 -3.39 15.55
C PRO A 152 38.73 -3.74 16.40
N TRP A 153 38.57 -3.79 17.73
CA TRP A 153 39.63 -4.26 18.63
C TRP A 153 40.02 -5.70 18.33
N ASP A 154 39.01 -6.54 18.16
CA ASP A 154 39.14 -7.94 17.81
C ASP A 154 38.67 -8.12 16.37
N PRO A 155 39.57 -8.06 15.36
CA PRO A 155 39.20 -8.47 14.02
C PRO A 155 38.77 -9.93 14.06
N ALA A 156 37.65 -10.26 13.42
CA ALA A 156 37.25 -11.64 13.29
C ALA A 156 38.41 -12.43 12.65
N PRO A 157 38.85 -13.56 13.25
CA PRO A 157 39.89 -14.36 12.64
C PRO A 157 39.43 -14.76 11.22
N PRO A 158 40.35 -14.88 10.25
CA PRO A 158 39.99 -15.39 8.94
C PRO A 158 39.27 -16.73 9.12
N VAL A 159 38.11 -16.85 8.48
CA VAL A 159 37.36 -18.11 8.46
C VAL A 159 38.28 -19.15 7.86
N GLY A 160 38.62 -20.19 8.65
CA GLY A 160 39.50 -21.26 8.18
C GLY A 160 38.88 -22.01 7.00
N ASP A 161 39.71 -22.69 6.22
CA ASP A 161 39.22 -23.58 5.17
C ASP A 161 38.28 -24.62 5.78
N LEU A 162 37.17 -24.89 5.08
CA LEU A 162 36.23 -25.93 5.51
C LEU A 162 37.00 -27.26 5.68
N PRO A 163 37.08 -27.83 6.89
CA PRO A 163 37.64 -29.16 7.04
C PRO A 163 36.80 -30.13 6.22
N SER A 164 37.45 -31.09 5.54
CA SER A 164 36.76 -32.20 4.88
C SER A 164 36.10 -33.07 5.95
N LEU A 165 34.88 -32.70 6.33
CA LEU A 165 34.02 -33.45 7.22
C LEU A 165 33.27 -34.48 6.36
N PRO A 166 33.61 -35.78 6.43
CA PRO A 166 32.81 -36.79 5.75
C PRO A 166 31.37 -36.70 6.28
N PRO A 167 30.36 -36.74 5.40
CA PRO A 167 28.98 -36.65 5.84
C PRO A 167 28.70 -37.78 6.82
N ARG A 168 28.14 -37.45 7.99
CA ARG A 168 27.22 -38.41 8.64
C ARG A 168 26.17 -38.78 7.59
N PRO A 169 25.66 -40.01 7.54
CA PRO A 169 24.48 -40.30 6.73
C PRO A 169 23.47 -39.19 7.01
N SER A 170 23.19 -38.39 5.97
CA SER A 170 22.54 -37.11 6.15
C SER A 170 21.11 -37.38 6.57
N ALA A 171 20.55 -36.44 7.34
CA ALA A 171 19.13 -36.45 7.64
C ALA A 171 18.25 -36.29 6.38
N ASP A 172 18.86 -36.11 5.19
CA ASP A 172 18.19 -36.14 3.88
C ASP A 172 17.49 -37.48 3.59
N ASP A 173 17.92 -38.58 4.21
CA ASP A 173 17.21 -39.87 4.11
C ASP A 173 15.89 -39.89 4.93
N LEU A 174 15.62 -38.86 5.74
CA LEU A 174 14.47 -38.82 6.66
C LEU A 174 13.51 -37.64 6.40
N PHE A 175 13.84 -36.71 5.49
CA PHE A 175 13.07 -35.47 5.29
C PHE A 175 12.60 -35.25 3.83
N GLY A 176 11.76 -36.14 3.29
CA GLY A 176 10.69 -35.83 2.31
C GLY A 176 10.99 -35.02 1.04
N ALA A 177 12.25 -34.77 0.67
CA ALA A 177 12.63 -33.95 -0.47
C ALA A 177 12.42 -34.71 -1.81
N LEU A 178 12.16 -33.97 -2.89
CA LEU A 178 12.08 -34.51 -4.24
C LEU A 178 13.40 -35.20 -4.62
N ASP A 179 13.32 -36.40 -5.21
CA ASP A 179 14.51 -37.11 -5.68
C ASP A 179 15.18 -36.43 -6.89
N GLN A 180 16.42 -36.81 -7.16
CA GLN A 180 17.19 -36.28 -8.29
C GLN A 180 16.47 -36.45 -9.63
N GLN A 181 15.74 -37.57 -9.81
CA GLN A 181 14.99 -37.84 -11.02
C GLN A 181 13.82 -36.85 -11.18
N ALA A 182 13.08 -36.55 -10.10
CA ALA A 182 11.98 -35.60 -10.09
C ALA A 182 12.47 -34.19 -10.46
N TRP A 183 13.65 -33.78 -9.97
CA TRP A 183 14.28 -32.51 -10.34
C TRP A 183 14.69 -32.45 -11.82
N GLN A 184 15.27 -33.52 -12.37
CA GLN A 184 15.62 -33.60 -13.79
C GLN A 184 14.37 -33.55 -14.69
N GLU A 185 13.31 -34.28 -14.32
CA GLU A 185 12.05 -34.24 -15.05
C GLU A 185 11.42 -32.83 -14.98
N LEU A 186 11.52 -32.15 -13.84
CA LEU A 186 10.97 -30.80 -13.66
C LEU A 186 11.75 -29.74 -14.46
N GLU A 187 13.08 -29.89 -14.56
CA GLU A 187 13.95 -29.03 -15.39
C GLU A 187 13.57 -29.11 -16.87
N VAL A 188 13.27 -30.31 -17.37
CA VAL A 188 12.81 -30.49 -18.77
C VAL A 188 11.49 -29.76 -19.02
N ILE A 189 10.61 -29.66 -18.02
CA ILE A 189 9.28 -29.05 -18.16
C ILE A 189 9.33 -27.52 -17.97
N LEU A 190 10.10 -27.03 -16.99
CA LEU A 190 10.11 -25.63 -16.55
C LEU A 190 11.36 -24.83 -16.97
N GLY A 191 12.46 -25.51 -17.29
CA GLY A 191 13.75 -24.89 -17.60
C GLY A 191 13.68 -23.96 -18.80
N GLY A 192 14.23 -22.76 -18.65
CA GLY A 192 14.23 -21.74 -19.71
C GLY A 192 12.86 -21.11 -19.98
N VAL A 193 11.82 -21.43 -19.20
CA VAL A 193 10.53 -20.73 -19.26
C VAL A 193 10.58 -19.53 -18.29
N PRO A 194 10.70 -18.29 -18.79
CA PRO A 194 10.85 -17.14 -17.92
C PRO A 194 9.58 -16.93 -17.08
N ALA A 195 9.72 -16.67 -15.77
CA ALA A 195 8.58 -16.45 -14.89
C ALA A 195 7.69 -15.29 -15.36
N SER A 196 8.28 -14.28 -16.01
CA SER A 196 7.55 -13.17 -16.62
C SER A 196 6.56 -13.58 -17.73
N ARG A 197 6.71 -14.77 -18.32
CA ARG A 197 5.76 -15.32 -19.31
C ARG A 197 4.48 -15.84 -18.64
N CYS A 198 4.57 -16.31 -17.39
CA CYS A 198 3.48 -16.93 -16.65
C CYS A 198 2.88 -15.90 -15.67
N PRO A 199 1.73 -15.28 -16.01
CA PRO A 199 1.22 -14.13 -15.27
C PRO A 199 0.65 -14.48 -13.90
N TRP A 200 0.36 -15.77 -13.69
CA TRP A 200 -0.11 -16.40 -12.46
C TRP A 200 1.03 -17.07 -11.67
N CYS A 201 2.30 -16.85 -12.05
CA CYS A 201 3.47 -17.43 -11.37
C CYS A 201 3.58 -16.95 -9.92
N ASP A 202 3.30 -15.67 -9.66
CA ASP A 202 3.27 -15.08 -8.32
C ASP A 202 2.23 -15.78 -7.44
N GLN A 203 1.02 -15.97 -7.97
CA GLN A 203 -0.06 -16.66 -7.28
C GLN A 203 0.31 -18.13 -6.99
N ALA A 204 0.87 -18.84 -7.97
CA ALA A 204 1.32 -20.22 -7.78
C ALA A 204 2.43 -20.32 -6.72
N TYR A 205 3.38 -19.36 -6.73
CA TYR A 205 4.49 -19.32 -5.80
C TYR A 205 4.00 -19.11 -4.36
N SER A 206 3.12 -18.13 -4.13
CA SER A 206 2.54 -17.89 -2.80
C SER A 206 1.71 -19.08 -2.32
N TRP A 207 0.96 -19.74 -3.21
CA TRP A 207 0.16 -20.91 -2.86
C TRP A 207 1.00 -22.12 -2.42
N ALA A 208 2.25 -22.21 -2.86
CA ALA A 208 3.18 -23.26 -2.40
C ALA A 208 3.48 -23.18 -0.90
N PHE A 209 3.19 -22.04 -0.25
CA PHE A 209 3.31 -21.87 1.20
C PHE A 209 2.04 -22.23 1.98
N GLY A 210 0.91 -22.39 1.30
CA GLY A 210 -0.37 -22.73 1.90
C GLY A 210 -1.55 -22.05 1.18
N PRO A 211 -2.80 -22.42 1.52
CA PRO A 211 -3.97 -21.73 0.99
C PRO A 211 -4.01 -20.27 1.48
N PRO A 212 -4.65 -19.35 0.72
CA PRO A 212 -4.84 -17.97 1.12
C PRO A 212 -5.51 -17.88 2.51
N GLY A 213 -5.01 -17.00 3.39
CA GLY A 213 -5.50 -16.86 4.77
C GLY A 213 -4.80 -17.75 5.81
N SER A 214 -3.87 -18.61 5.40
CA SER A 214 -2.97 -19.31 6.33
C SER A 214 -1.80 -18.42 6.77
N ALA A 215 -1.34 -18.58 8.02
CA ALA A 215 -0.17 -17.86 8.54
C ALA A 215 1.10 -18.10 7.71
N GLU A 216 1.22 -19.28 7.11
CA GLU A 216 2.35 -19.67 6.26
C GLU A 216 2.30 -19.00 4.89
N ALA A 217 1.10 -18.80 4.31
CA ALA A 217 0.91 -18.02 3.07
C ALA A 217 1.14 -16.51 3.28
N ALA A 218 0.76 -15.96 4.45
CA ALA A 218 1.01 -14.56 4.79
C ALA A 218 2.51 -14.22 4.96
N ALA A 219 3.33 -15.23 5.26
CA ALA A 219 4.78 -15.12 5.40
C ALA A 219 5.57 -15.50 4.13
N ALA A 220 4.89 -15.75 2.99
CA ALA A 220 5.55 -16.13 1.75
C ALA A 220 6.45 -14.98 1.23
N PRO A 221 7.73 -15.23 0.91
CA PRO A 221 8.60 -14.22 0.34
C PRO A 221 8.15 -13.83 -1.07
N PHE A 222 8.46 -12.60 -1.48
CA PHE A 222 8.22 -12.16 -2.86
C PHE A 222 9.15 -12.92 -3.83
N PRO A 223 8.61 -13.53 -4.90
CA PRO A 223 9.43 -14.25 -5.87
C PRO A 223 10.24 -13.27 -6.74
N ASP A 224 11.51 -13.60 -7.05
CA ASP A 224 12.27 -12.89 -8.06
C ASP A 224 11.84 -13.33 -9.46
N LEU A 225 10.94 -12.54 -10.07
CA LEU A 225 10.38 -12.81 -11.39
C LEU A 225 11.38 -12.65 -12.55
N ARG A 226 12.66 -12.34 -12.28
CA ARG A 226 13.75 -12.40 -13.27
C ARG A 226 14.22 -13.84 -13.51
N LEU A 227 13.97 -14.75 -12.56
CA LEU A 227 14.30 -16.16 -12.68
C LEU A 227 13.34 -16.87 -13.65
N ASP A 228 13.77 -18.03 -14.15
CA ASP A 228 12.87 -18.95 -14.83
C ASP A 228 12.06 -19.78 -13.81
N LEU A 229 11.03 -20.47 -14.29
CA LEU A 229 10.14 -21.24 -13.43
C LEU A 229 10.85 -22.39 -12.71
N TYR A 230 11.93 -22.93 -13.29
CA TYR A 230 12.69 -24.02 -12.68
C TYR A 230 13.54 -23.51 -11.51
N GLU A 231 14.23 -22.38 -11.68
CA GLU A 231 14.99 -21.74 -10.61
C GLU A 231 14.09 -21.30 -9.44
N LEU A 232 12.87 -20.84 -9.72
CA LEU A 232 11.87 -20.58 -8.68
C LEU A 232 11.44 -21.86 -7.94
N ALA A 233 11.21 -22.95 -8.68
CA ALA A 233 10.90 -24.25 -8.08
C ALA A 233 12.07 -24.77 -7.23
N ARG A 234 13.31 -24.60 -7.69
CA ARG A 234 14.53 -24.97 -6.97
C ARG A 234 14.67 -24.19 -5.66
N ALA A 235 14.44 -22.87 -5.70
CA ALA A 235 14.41 -22.04 -4.50
C ALA A 235 13.33 -22.49 -3.51
N LEU A 236 12.14 -22.90 -3.99
CA LEU A 236 11.10 -23.48 -3.14
C LEU A 236 11.50 -24.83 -2.52
N GLY A 237 12.34 -25.59 -3.22
CA GLY A 237 12.90 -26.86 -2.75
C GLY A 237 13.84 -26.71 -1.54
N GLU A 238 14.42 -25.53 -1.33
CA GLU A 238 15.32 -25.23 -0.20
C GLU A 238 14.56 -24.98 1.12
N PHE A 239 13.25 -24.77 1.06
CA PHE A 239 12.44 -24.52 2.26
C PHE A 239 12.02 -25.81 2.98
N HIS A 240 12.15 -25.80 4.31
CA HIS A 240 11.66 -26.89 5.15
C HIS A 240 10.14 -27.08 5.02
N HIS A 241 9.72 -28.34 5.04
CA HIS A 241 8.31 -28.76 5.03
C HIS A 241 8.09 -29.80 6.15
N ARG A 242 6.84 -29.97 6.58
CA ARG A 242 6.51 -30.93 7.64
C ARG A 242 6.64 -32.36 7.07
N PRO A 243 7.18 -33.34 7.82
CA PRO A 243 7.17 -34.73 7.39
C PRO A 243 5.75 -35.21 7.03
N GLY A 244 5.59 -35.85 5.87
CA GLY A 244 4.28 -36.29 5.36
C GLY A 244 3.41 -35.18 4.76
N SER A 245 3.92 -33.97 4.57
CA SER A 245 3.27 -32.90 3.80
C SER A 245 3.81 -32.82 2.37
N VAL A 246 3.08 -32.15 1.48
CA VAL A 246 3.50 -31.95 0.09
C VAL A 246 4.70 -30.99 0.04
N PRO A 247 5.82 -31.36 -0.62
CA PRO A 247 6.95 -30.45 -0.81
C PRO A 247 6.54 -29.18 -1.57
N LYS A 248 7.09 -28.02 -1.20
CA LYS A 248 6.69 -26.72 -1.78
C LYS A 248 6.92 -26.64 -3.29
N ALA A 249 8.01 -27.22 -3.79
CA ALA A 249 8.26 -27.31 -5.23
C ALA A 249 7.18 -28.14 -5.96
N LEU A 250 6.66 -29.21 -5.33
CA LEU A 250 5.56 -30.01 -5.87
C LEU A 250 4.23 -29.26 -5.80
N ALA A 251 3.97 -28.54 -4.70
CA ALA A 251 2.80 -27.68 -4.55
C ALA A 251 2.79 -26.55 -5.61
N PHE A 252 3.93 -25.94 -5.88
CA PHE A 252 4.10 -24.92 -6.92
C PHE A 252 3.81 -25.46 -8.32
N ALA A 253 4.40 -26.61 -8.69
CA ALA A 253 4.14 -27.26 -9.96
C ALA A 253 2.65 -27.63 -10.12
N HIS A 254 2.01 -28.08 -9.04
CA HIS A 254 0.58 -28.38 -9.01
C HIS A 254 -0.28 -27.11 -9.22
N ALA A 255 0.03 -26.02 -8.52
CA ALA A 255 -0.67 -24.75 -8.68
C ALA A 255 -0.49 -24.17 -10.09
N LEU A 256 0.73 -24.21 -10.64
CA LEU A 256 1.00 -23.80 -12.01
C LEU A 256 0.16 -24.57 -13.02
N ALA A 257 0.05 -25.90 -12.85
CA ALA A 257 -0.76 -26.74 -13.73
C ALA A 257 -2.25 -26.37 -13.70
N GLY A 258 -2.79 -26.06 -12.51
CA GLY A 258 -4.19 -25.67 -12.33
C GLY A 258 -4.52 -24.25 -12.81
N LEU A 259 -3.54 -23.35 -12.77
CA LEU A 259 -3.70 -21.94 -13.19
C LEU A 259 -3.42 -21.70 -14.68
N ALA A 260 -2.75 -22.64 -15.35
CA ALA A 260 -2.41 -22.58 -16.77
C ALA A 260 -3.50 -22.96 -17.81
N PRO A 261 -4.74 -23.40 -17.52
CA PRO A 261 -5.63 -23.97 -18.54
C PRO A 261 -6.36 -22.91 -19.40
N GLY A 262 -5.65 -21.84 -19.78
CA GLY A 262 -6.13 -20.84 -20.75
C GLY A 262 -6.33 -21.40 -22.16
N GLU A 263 -6.68 -20.53 -23.12
CA GLU A 263 -6.96 -20.93 -24.51
C GLU A 263 -5.69 -21.32 -25.33
N ASP A 264 -4.50 -20.90 -24.89
CA ASP A 264 -3.23 -21.16 -25.58
C ASP A 264 -2.87 -22.66 -25.59
N PRO A 265 -2.64 -23.27 -26.77
CA PRO A 265 -2.12 -24.62 -26.89
C PRO A 265 -0.83 -24.90 -26.09
N VAL A 266 0.07 -23.93 -25.96
CA VAL A 266 1.36 -24.11 -25.27
C VAL A 266 1.17 -24.18 -23.76
N ASP A 267 0.32 -23.33 -23.19
CA ASP A 267 0.04 -23.32 -21.75
C ASP A 267 -0.79 -24.55 -21.36
N ARG A 268 -1.68 -25.03 -22.24
CA ARG A 268 -2.36 -26.33 -22.07
C ARG A 268 -1.40 -27.52 -22.08
N LYS A 269 -0.38 -27.49 -22.95
CA LYS A 269 0.66 -28.52 -22.96
C LYS A 269 1.47 -28.49 -21.66
N LEU A 270 1.91 -27.32 -21.22
CA LEU A 270 2.61 -27.14 -19.95
C LEU A 270 1.78 -27.64 -18.77
N ALA A 271 0.49 -27.29 -18.71
CA ALA A 271 -0.43 -27.76 -17.68
C ALA A 271 -0.56 -29.29 -17.66
N ALA A 272 -0.65 -29.93 -18.83
CA ALA A 272 -0.74 -31.38 -18.96
C ALA A 272 0.56 -32.07 -18.52
N ASP A 273 1.71 -31.53 -18.95
CA ASP A 273 3.04 -32.06 -18.60
C ASP A 273 3.29 -31.97 -17.09
N LEU A 274 2.98 -30.82 -16.47
CA LEU A 274 3.06 -30.63 -15.02
C LEU A 274 2.07 -31.51 -14.25
N THR A 275 0.82 -31.64 -14.72
CA THR A 275 -0.17 -32.53 -14.09
C THR A 275 0.31 -33.99 -14.11
N SER A 276 0.88 -34.42 -15.22
CA SER A 276 1.44 -35.77 -15.38
C SER A 276 2.64 -35.98 -14.47
N TRP A 277 3.54 -35.00 -14.39
CA TRP A 277 4.70 -35.02 -13.49
C TRP A 277 4.28 -35.10 -12.02
N VAL A 278 3.37 -34.22 -11.56
CA VAL A 278 2.86 -34.22 -10.17
C VAL A 278 2.30 -35.59 -9.81
N ARG A 279 1.47 -36.19 -10.68
CA ARG A 279 0.90 -37.54 -10.43
C ARG A 279 1.97 -38.60 -10.27
N ARG A 280 3.01 -38.59 -11.11
CA ARG A 280 4.11 -39.57 -11.02
C ARG A 280 4.91 -39.42 -9.74
N VAL A 281 5.24 -38.19 -9.36
CA VAL A 281 6.05 -37.91 -8.16
C VAL A 281 5.27 -38.22 -6.89
N VAL A 282 3.99 -37.84 -6.81
CA VAL A 282 3.11 -38.21 -5.69
C VAL A 282 3.03 -39.72 -5.51
N ALA A 283 2.86 -40.48 -6.60
CA ALA A 283 2.81 -41.93 -6.55
C ALA A 283 4.16 -42.58 -6.16
N ARG A 284 5.27 -42.05 -6.69
CA ARG A 284 6.63 -42.58 -6.45
C ARG A 284 7.07 -42.44 -4.99
N HIS A 285 6.73 -41.32 -4.37
CA HIS A 285 7.15 -40.98 -3.00
C HIS A 285 6.04 -41.21 -1.96
N GLU A 286 4.93 -41.83 -2.34
CA GLU A 286 3.76 -42.08 -1.46
C GLU A 286 3.27 -40.82 -0.73
N LEU A 287 3.36 -39.66 -1.40
CA LEU A 287 2.96 -38.37 -0.83
C LEU A 287 1.43 -38.26 -0.76
N PRO A 288 0.87 -37.45 0.17
CA PRO A 288 -0.54 -37.12 0.13
C PRO A 288 -0.89 -36.40 -1.19
N PRO A 289 -2.11 -36.57 -1.71
CA PRO A 289 -2.55 -35.82 -2.88
C PRO A 289 -2.53 -34.31 -2.58
N PRO A 290 -2.02 -33.48 -3.49
CA PRO A 290 -2.04 -32.03 -3.30
C PRO A 290 -3.49 -31.52 -3.25
N PRO A 291 -3.78 -30.49 -2.43
CA PRO A 291 -5.10 -29.87 -2.39
C PRO A 291 -5.45 -29.26 -3.75
N PRO A 292 -6.75 -29.03 -4.04
CA PRO A 292 -7.17 -28.47 -5.32
C PRO A 292 -6.44 -27.14 -5.61
N PRO A 293 -5.98 -26.91 -6.85
CA PRO A 293 -5.22 -25.72 -7.19
C PRO A 293 -6.07 -24.46 -6.96
N PRO A 294 -5.45 -23.31 -6.67
CA PRO A 294 -6.19 -22.09 -6.42
C PRO A 294 -6.98 -21.69 -7.66
N GLU A 295 -8.17 -21.12 -7.47
CA GLU A 295 -8.87 -20.45 -8.56
C GLU A 295 -8.00 -19.28 -9.04
N PRO A 296 -7.85 -19.06 -10.36
CA PRO A 296 -7.05 -17.95 -10.87
C PRO A 296 -7.59 -16.63 -10.34
N VAL A 297 -6.76 -15.91 -9.58
CA VAL A 297 -7.04 -14.54 -9.16
C VAL A 297 -6.93 -13.72 -10.44
N ARG A 298 -8.08 -13.52 -11.10
CA ARG A 298 -8.18 -12.60 -12.23
C ARG A 298 -7.73 -11.26 -11.71
N ALA A 299 -6.58 -10.75 -12.19
CA ALA A 299 -6.09 -9.43 -11.85
C ALA A 299 -7.23 -8.43 -12.13
N THR A 300 -7.88 -7.98 -11.06
CA THR A 300 -9.11 -7.20 -11.17
C THR A 300 -8.73 -5.83 -11.66
N VAL A 301 -9.15 -5.53 -12.89
CA VAL A 301 -8.98 -4.20 -13.43
C VAL A 301 -10.11 -3.32 -12.93
N VAL A 302 -9.74 -2.12 -12.51
CA VAL A 302 -10.66 -1.06 -12.13
C VAL A 302 -10.50 0.07 -13.14
N LEU A 303 -11.61 0.58 -13.65
CA LEU A 303 -11.64 1.76 -14.49
C LEU A 303 -12.20 2.92 -13.68
N THR A 304 -11.50 4.03 -13.60
CA THR A 304 -11.96 5.22 -12.88
C THR A 304 -12.26 6.33 -13.88
N VAL A 305 -13.47 6.86 -13.85
CA VAL A 305 -13.90 8.02 -14.64
C VAL A 305 -13.96 9.20 -13.68
N ARG A 306 -13.08 10.19 -13.88
CA ARG A 306 -13.10 11.45 -13.13
C ARG A 306 -13.86 12.49 -13.92
N LEU A 307 -14.78 13.21 -13.28
CA LEU A 307 -15.53 14.33 -13.83
C LEU A 307 -15.41 15.50 -12.88
N ASP A 308 -14.66 16.52 -13.26
CA ASP A 308 -14.53 17.77 -12.51
C ASP A 308 -15.48 18.80 -13.15
N GLN A 309 -16.34 19.46 -12.38
CA GLN A 309 -17.31 20.41 -12.93
C GLN A 309 -16.60 21.64 -13.51
N ASP A 310 -17.02 22.07 -14.72
CA ASP A 310 -16.51 23.32 -15.30
C ASP A 310 -17.06 24.52 -14.51
N PRO A 311 -16.20 25.34 -13.86
CA PRO A 311 -16.66 26.48 -13.06
C PRO A 311 -17.43 27.52 -13.88
N GLN A 312 -17.25 27.54 -15.20
CA GLN A 312 -17.86 28.52 -16.10
C GLN A 312 -19.12 28.01 -16.79
N ASP A 313 -19.40 26.70 -16.74
CA ASP A 313 -20.48 26.07 -17.50
C ASP A 313 -20.98 24.82 -16.80
N ALA A 314 -22.12 24.93 -16.12
CA ALA A 314 -22.68 23.87 -15.30
C ALA A 314 -23.05 22.58 -16.08
N ASP A 315 -23.20 22.66 -17.40
CA ASP A 315 -23.54 21.51 -18.26
C ASP A 315 -22.29 20.75 -18.76
N HIS A 316 -21.09 21.27 -18.48
CA HIS A 316 -19.83 20.72 -18.93
C HIS A 316 -18.92 20.29 -17.77
N PHE A 317 -18.12 19.27 -18.06
CA PHE A 317 -17.22 18.63 -17.11
C PHE A 317 -15.88 18.37 -17.79
N TYR A 318 -14.81 18.47 -17.03
CA TYR A 318 -13.49 18.00 -17.41
C TYR A 318 -13.38 16.51 -17.08
N ALA A 319 -13.34 15.68 -18.13
CA ALA A 319 -13.32 14.24 -17.99
C ALA A 319 -11.93 13.64 -18.17
N GLU A 320 -11.58 12.72 -17.27
CA GLU A 320 -10.44 11.83 -17.38
C GLU A 320 -10.86 10.38 -17.16
N VAL A 321 -10.20 9.44 -17.83
CA VAL A 321 -10.43 8.01 -17.65
C VAL A 321 -9.11 7.32 -17.36
N TRP A 322 -9.06 6.63 -16.23
CA TRP A 322 -7.88 5.95 -15.71
C TRP A 322 -8.13 4.46 -15.59
N LEU A 323 -7.11 3.66 -15.90
CA LEU A 323 -7.11 2.21 -15.78
C LEU A 323 -6.14 1.80 -14.68
N ARG A 324 -6.66 1.07 -13.68
CA ARG A 324 -5.86 0.47 -12.62
C ARG A 324 -5.84 -1.05 -12.77
N ALA A 325 -4.65 -1.59 -12.99
CA ALA A 325 -4.35 -3.02 -12.99
C ALA A 325 -3.23 -3.30 -11.96
N ARG A 326 -1.99 -3.57 -12.41
CA ARG A 326 -0.79 -3.57 -11.54
C ARG A 326 -0.22 -2.18 -11.25
N GLY A 327 -0.80 -1.15 -11.87
CA GLY A 327 -0.44 0.27 -11.72
C GLY A 327 -1.47 1.14 -12.42
N TRP A 328 -1.30 2.47 -12.34
CA TRP A 328 -2.17 3.45 -12.98
C TRP A 328 -1.74 3.73 -14.42
N ARG A 329 -2.72 3.77 -15.33
CA ARG A 329 -2.54 4.21 -16.71
C ARG A 329 -3.68 5.16 -17.08
N ARG A 330 -3.37 6.40 -17.46
CA ARG A 330 -4.36 7.31 -18.04
C ARG A 330 -4.73 6.83 -19.45
N LEU A 331 -6.01 6.62 -19.71
CA LEU A 331 -6.53 6.26 -21.03
C LEU A 331 -6.97 7.51 -21.80
N GLU A 332 -7.61 8.44 -21.10
CA GLU A 332 -8.11 9.69 -21.64
C GLU A 332 -7.88 10.82 -20.62
N PRO A 333 -7.39 11.99 -21.02
CA PRO A 333 -6.78 12.27 -22.33
C PRO A 333 -5.52 11.42 -22.56
N THR A 334 -5.22 11.10 -23.82
CA THR A 334 -3.98 10.40 -24.19
C THR A 334 -2.75 11.20 -23.72
N ASN A 335 -1.60 10.55 -23.52
CA ASN A 335 -0.39 11.21 -22.99
C ASN A 335 0.10 12.42 -23.80
N GLU A 336 -0.36 12.59 -25.05
CA GLU A 336 -0.06 13.74 -25.90
C GLU A 336 -0.93 14.97 -25.60
N ALA A 337 -2.09 14.79 -24.98
CA ALA A 337 -2.98 15.87 -24.59
C ALA A 337 -2.68 16.30 -23.15
N ALA A 338 -2.32 17.58 -23.01
CA ALA A 338 -1.91 18.19 -21.74
C ALA A 338 -3.07 18.42 -20.76
N HIS A 339 -4.30 18.56 -21.26
CA HIS A 339 -5.47 18.97 -20.47
C HIS A 339 -6.61 17.95 -20.53
N PRO A 340 -7.38 17.79 -19.44
CA PRO A 340 -8.60 16.99 -19.40
C PRO A 340 -9.60 17.36 -20.49
N ARG A 341 -10.40 16.38 -20.93
CA ARG A 341 -11.32 16.59 -22.05
C ARG A 341 -12.62 17.23 -21.54
N ARG A 342 -12.92 18.43 -22.00
CA ARG A 342 -14.21 19.09 -21.73
C ARG A 342 -15.35 18.36 -22.47
N VAL A 343 -16.34 17.85 -21.73
CA VAL A 343 -17.45 17.04 -22.23
C VAL A 343 -18.74 17.33 -21.46
N THR A 344 -19.90 17.04 -22.05
CA THR A 344 -21.17 16.92 -21.32
C THR A 344 -21.26 15.54 -20.65
N LEU A 345 -22.25 15.30 -19.78
CA LEU A 345 -22.50 13.96 -19.21
C LEU A 345 -22.74 12.88 -20.28
N ASP A 346 -23.46 13.21 -21.36
CA ASP A 346 -23.60 12.28 -22.49
C ASP A 346 -22.29 12.08 -23.24
N GLY A 347 -21.47 13.13 -23.35
CA GLY A 347 -20.11 13.04 -23.88
C GLY A 347 -19.21 12.11 -23.04
N ALA A 348 -19.29 12.18 -21.71
CA ALA A 348 -18.58 11.27 -20.80
C ALA A 348 -19.06 9.82 -20.95
N ARG A 349 -20.37 9.61 -21.16
CA ARG A 349 -20.95 8.29 -21.47
C ARG A 349 -20.36 7.70 -22.76
N LEU A 350 -20.26 8.51 -23.82
CA LEU A 350 -19.66 8.10 -25.10
C LEU A 350 -18.15 7.86 -24.97
N LEU A 351 -17.44 8.67 -24.19
CA LEU A 351 -16.01 8.51 -23.90
C LEU A 351 -15.74 7.17 -23.20
N LEU A 352 -16.55 6.84 -22.19
CA LEU A 352 -16.48 5.56 -21.50
C LEU A 352 -16.79 4.39 -22.43
N GLU A 353 -17.81 4.49 -23.28
CA GLU A 353 -18.13 3.46 -24.27
C GLU A 353 -16.93 3.15 -25.18
N ASP A 354 -16.29 4.20 -25.69
CA ASP A 354 -15.11 4.06 -26.54
C ASP A 354 -13.91 3.45 -25.78
N CYS A 355 -13.69 3.86 -24.54
CA CYS A 355 -12.68 3.24 -23.68
C CYS A 355 -12.96 1.75 -23.50
N LEU A 356 -14.19 1.35 -23.15
CA LEU A 356 -14.59 -0.05 -22.99
C LEU A 356 -14.42 -0.87 -24.28
N ARG A 357 -14.65 -0.25 -25.45
CA ARG A 357 -14.43 -0.88 -26.76
C ARG A 357 -12.93 -1.14 -27.01
N ARG A 358 -12.06 -0.20 -26.61
CA ARG A 358 -10.60 -0.32 -26.73
C ARG A 358 -9.96 -1.18 -25.63
N LEU A 359 -10.61 -1.36 -24.49
CA LEU A 359 -10.05 -2.08 -23.34
C LEU A 359 -9.45 -3.45 -23.69
N PRO A 360 -10.12 -4.34 -24.46
CA PRO A 360 -9.52 -5.62 -24.83
C PRO A 360 -8.18 -5.47 -25.56
N ALA A 361 -8.01 -4.46 -26.40
CA ALA A 361 -6.74 -4.19 -27.08
C ALA A 361 -5.70 -3.61 -26.12
N LEU A 362 -6.08 -2.64 -25.28
CA LEU A 362 -5.21 -1.99 -24.30
C LEU A 362 -4.67 -2.96 -23.24
N VAL A 363 -5.49 -3.94 -22.89
CA VAL A 363 -5.18 -5.06 -22.00
C VAL A 363 -4.33 -6.12 -22.71
N ARG A 364 -4.58 -6.40 -23.99
CA ARG A 364 -3.78 -7.34 -24.82
C ARG A 364 -2.37 -6.83 -25.11
N CYS A 365 -2.14 -5.53 -25.09
CA CYS A 365 -0.82 -4.92 -25.29
C CYS A 365 0.11 -5.01 -24.07
N ASP A 366 -0.32 -5.63 -22.96
CA ASP A 366 0.65 -6.12 -21.96
C ASP A 366 1.25 -7.44 -22.45
N PRO A 367 2.58 -7.51 -22.70
CA PRO A 367 3.24 -8.72 -23.21
C PRO A 367 3.11 -9.96 -22.29
N ARG A 368 2.45 -9.83 -21.12
CA ARG A 368 2.32 -10.86 -20.09
C ARG A 368 0.88 -11.35 -19.85
N ARG A 369 0.12 -11.63 -20.91
CA ARG A 369 -1.12 -12.48 -21.01
C ARG A 369 -1.92 -12.81 -19.74
N THR A 370 -2.21 -11.85 -18.86
CA THR A 370 -3.17 -12.04 -17.78
C THR A 370 -4.55 -11.77 -18.37
N THR A 371 -5.52 -12.66 -18.19
CA THR A 371 -6.91 -12.39 -18.57
C THR A 371 -7.50 -11.38 -17.59
N HIS A 372 -7.17 -10.11 -17.80
CA HIS A 372 -7.74 -9.02 -17.04
C HIS A 372 -9.23 -8.91 -17.35
N THR A 373 -10.07 -9.16 -16.34
CA THR A 373 -11.50 -8.89 -16.44
C THR A 373 -11.79 -7.61 -15.68
N LEU A 374 -12.29 -6.58 -16.39
CA LEU A 374 -12.80 -5.37 -15.76
C LEU A 374 -13.89 -5.75 -14.74
N ARG A 375 -13.62 -5.51 -13.46
CA ARG A 375 -14.51 -5.88 -12.36
C ARG A 375 -15.37 -4.68 -11.93
N ARG A 376 -14.73 -3.52 -11.78
CA ARG A 376 -15.30 -2.32 -11.17
C ARG A 376 -15.09 -1.10 -12.05
N ILE A 377 -16.10 -0.22 -12.07
CA ILE A 377 -16.03 1.12 -12.62
C ILE A 377 -16.32 2.10 -11.49
N GLU A 378 -15.38 3.00 -11.23
CA GLU A 378 -15.45 4.03 -10.20
C GLU A 378 -15.73 5.38 -10.88
N PHE A 379 -16.71 6.13 -10.39
CA PHE A 379 -16.97 7.50 -10.83
C PHE A 379 -16.52 8.46 -9.74
N ALA A 380 -15.42 9.18 -9.98
CA ALA A 380 -14.95 10.26 -9.10
C ALA A 380 -15.59 11.57 -9.58
N VAL A 381 -16.54 12.08 -8.79
CA VAL A 381 -17.45 13.16 -9.18
C VAL A 381 -17.64 14.17 -8.05
N PRO A 382 -18.03 15.42 -8.36
CA PRO A 382 -18.50 16.36 -7.35
C PRO A 382 -19.75 15.86 -6.64
N ASP A 383 -20.01 16.40 -5.46
CA ASP A 383 -21.19 16.11 -4.63
C ASP A 383 -22.53 16.29 -5.39
N SER A 384 -22.59 17.27 -6.28
CA SER A 384 -23.74 17.58 -7.15
C SER A 384 -24.16 16.44 -8.08
N LEU A 385 -23.25 15.48 -8.35
CA LEU A 385 -23.50 14.32 -9.21
C LEU A 385 -23.69 13.01 -8.44
N LEU A 386 -23.71 13.01 -7.10
CA LEU A 386 -23.89 11.78 -6.32
C LEU A 386 -25.27 11.12 -6.56
N GLU A 387 -26.31 11.93 -6.76
CA GLU A 387 -27.65 11.45 -7.15
C GLU A 387 -27.76 11.05 -8.62
N PHE A 388 -26.71 11.24 -9.43
CA PHE A 388 -26.78 10.91 -10.84
C PHE A 388 -26.67 9.40 -11.09
N GLY A 389 -27.53 8.90 -11.99
CA GLY A 389 -27.70 7.48 -12.31
C GLY A 389 -26.62 6.85 -13.19
N PHE A 390 -25.33 6.98 -12.87
CA PHE A 390 -24.22 6.42 -13.68
C PHE A 390 -24.33 4.90 -13.91
N ASP A 391 -24.77 4.16 -12.90
CA ASP A 391 -24.99 2.72 -12.98
C ASP A 391 -26.10 2.34 -13.98
N GLN A 392 -26.96 3.28 -14.34
CA GLN A 392 -28.06 3.09 -15.30
C GLN A 392 -27.61 3.28 -16.75
N TRP A 393 -26.40 3.80 -16.98
CA TRP A 393 -25.90 4.08 -18.33
C TRP A 393 -25.96 2.84 -19.21
N ARG A 394 -26.55 3.03 -20.39
CA ARG A 394 -26.62 2.04 -21.46
C ARG A 394 -25.52 2.32 -22.46
N LEU A 395 -24.63 1.35 -22.63
CA LEU A 395 -23.48 1.43 -23.52
C LEU A 395 -23.50 0.29 -24.54
N ARG A 396 -22.88 0.52 -25.69
CA ARG A 396 -22.68 -0.45 -26.77
C ARG A 396 -21.20 -0.59 -27.16
N PRO A 397 -20.32 -1.07 -26.26
CA PRO A 397 -18.93 -1.32 -26.62
C PRO A 397 -18.74 -2.54 -27.53
N GLY A 398 -19.73 -3.43 -27.61
CA GLY A 398 -19.73 -4.61 -28.46
C GLY A 398 -21.10 -4.85 -29.11
N PRO A 399 -21.41 -6.08 -29.58
CA PRO A 399 -22.63 -6.37 -30.33
C PRO A 399 -23.92 -6.36 -29.48
N GLN A 400 -23.81 -6.31 -28.15
CA GLN A 400 -24.94 -6.32 -27.23
C GLN A 400 -24.95 -5.06 -26.37
N ASP A 401 -26.14 -4.53 -26.13
CA ASP A 401 -26.39 -3.45 -25.18
C ASP A 401 -26.08 -3.94 -23.77
N LEU A 402 -25.32 -3.15 -23.02
CA LEU A 402 -25.07 -3.39 -21.61
C LEU A 402 -25.54 -2.22 -20.77
N CYS A 403 -26.00 -2.53 -19.56
CA CYS A 403 -26.26 -1.57 -18.50
C CYS A 403 -25.12 -1.69 -17.49
N LEU A 404 -24.44 -0.57 -17.19
CA LEU A 404 -23.20 -0.58 -16.41
C LEU A 404 -23.36 -1.31 -15.06
N GLY A 405 -24.35 -0.92 -14.26
CA GLY A 405 -24.59 -1.44 -12.92
C GLY A 405 -25.01 -2.91 -12.86
N LYS A 406 -25.48 -3.48 -13.97
CA LYS A 406 -25.77 -4.92 -14.09
C LYS A 406 -24.54 -5.74 -14.44
N ARG A 407 -23.61 -5.13 -15.19
CA ARG A 407 -22.44 -5.82 -15.74
C ARG A 407 -21.22 -5.71 -14.83
N TYR A 408 -20.99 -4.54 -14.24
CA TYR A 408 -19.83 -4.18 -13.44
C TYR A 408 -20.22 -3.75 -12.03
N GLU A 409 -19.27 -3.80 -11.10
CA GLU A 409 -19.40 -3.11 -9.81
C GLU A 409 -19.28 -1.62 -10.09
N VAL A 410 -20.38 -0.87 -10.07
CA VAL A 410 -20.37 0.59 -10.26
C VAL A 410 -20.47 1.28 -8.91
N VAL A 411 -19.48 2.10 -8.59
CA VAL A 411 -19.40 2.84 -7.33
C VAL A 411 -19.06 4.32 -7.57
N LEU A 412 -19.46 5.16 -6.63
CA LEU A 412 -19.18 6.60 -6.62
C LEU A 412 -18.04 6.91 -5.67
N ARG A 413 -17.28 7.95 -5.98
CA ARG A 413 -16.24 8.56 -5.16
C ARG A 413 -16.46 10.08 -5.17
N CYS A 414 -16.15 10.74 -4.07
CA CYS A 414 -16.28 12.18 -3.94
C CYS A 414 -14.97 12.76 -3.38
N PRO A 415 -13.91 12.86 -4.20
CA PRO A 415 -12.62 13.35 -3.76
C PRO A 415 -12.70 14.76 -3.14
N ASP A 416 -13.53 15.64 -3.72
CA ASP A 416 -13.71 17.01 -3.25
C ASP A 416 -14.16 17.04 -1.77
N ALA A 417 -15.18 16.25 -1.42
CA ALA A 417 -15.68 16.17 -0.05
C ALA A 417 -14.63 15.65 0.94
N ARG A 418 -13.77 14.72 0.51
CA ARG A 418 -12.69 14.19 1.34
C ARG A 418 -11.57 15.21 1.56
N ASP A 419 -11.24 15.98 0.54
CA ASP A 419 -10.11 16.91 0.54
C ASP A 419 -10.45 18.25 1.24
N HIS A 420 -11.71 18.43 1.69
CA HIS A 420 -12.16 19.59 2.45
C HIS A 420 -11.92 19.46 3.97
N GLY A 421 -11.29 20.48 4.56
CA GLY A 421 -11.19 20.66 6.01
C GLY A 421 -10.37 19.59 6.74
N ASP A 422 -10.77 19.28 7.98
CA ASP A 422 -10.09 18.28 8.83
C ASP A 422 -10.57 16.83 8.56
N VAL A 423 -11.49 16.66 7.60
CA VAL A 423 -12.21 15.41 7.32
C VAL A 423 -11.31 14.33 6.71
N ALA A 424 -10.26 14.71 5.97
CA ALA A 424 -9.36 13.77 5.29
C ALA A 424 -8.70 12.76 6.26
N SER A 425 -8.36 13.21 7.47
CA SER A 425 -7.74 12.37 8.51
C SER A 425 -8.72 11.32 9.03
N LEU A 426 -9.93 11.75 9.42
CA LEU A 426 -11.01 10.91 9.90
C LEU A 426 -11.47 9.91 8.84
N TRP A 427 -11.57 10.34 7.58
CA TRP A 427 -11.88 9.51 6.42
C TRP A 427 -10.86 8.36 6.26
N SER A 428 -9.56 8.68 6.37
CA SER A 428 -8.47 7.72 6.23
C SER A 428 -8.44 6.73 7.41
N ASP A 429 -8.71 7.21 8.62
CA ASP A 429 -8.76 6.36 9.80
C ASP A 429 -9.95 5.38 9.75
N ARG A 430 -11.13 5.85 9.36
CA ARG A 430 -12.31 5.00 9.10
C ARG A 430 -12.04 3.96 8.02
N TRP A 431 -11.39 4.36 6.92
CA TRP A 431 -11.00 3.43 5.85
C TRP A 431 -10.05 2.34 6.35
N ARG A 432 -9.08 2.71 7.19
CA ARG A 432 -8.16 1.76 7.80
C ARG A 432 -8.87 0.80 8.76
N CYS A 433 -9.89 1.27 9.47
CA CYS A 433 -10.75 0.42 10.29
C CYS A 433 -11.57 -0.57 9.42
N LEU A 434 -12.03 -0.16 8.23
CA LEU A 434 -12.71 -1.06 7.30
C LEU A 434 -11.80 -2.19 6.78
N THR A 435 -10.53 -1.88 6.53
CA THR A 435 -9.59 -2.74 5.80
C THR A 435 -8.70 -3.60 6.70
N ARG A 436 -8.60 -3.31 8.00
CA ARG A 436 -7.89 -4.17 8.98
C ARG A 436 -8.76 -5.38 9.36
N GLU A 437 -8.16 -6.58 9.36
CA GLU A 437 -8.77 -7.86 9.76
C GLU A 437 -9.10 -7.96 11.28
N SER A 438 -9.53 -6.87 11.94
CA SER A 438 -9.95 -6.91 13.33
C SER A 438 -11.40 -7.36 13.45
N HIS A 439 -11.57 -8.56 14.00
CA HIS A 439 -12.84 -9.25 14.24
C HIS A 439 -13.67 -8.64 15.39
N ASP A 440 -13.37 -7.41 15.83
CA ASP A 440 -13.90 -6.85 17.09
C ASP A 440 -14.66 -5.52 16.91
N HIS A 441 -15.15 -5.23 15.72
CA HIS A 441 -15.95 -4.03 15.48
C HIS A 441 -17.45 -4.37 15.49
N LYS A 442 -18.12 -4.03 16.59
CA LYS A 442 -19.58 -4.05 16.69
C LYS A 442 -20.13 -3.04 15.66
N HIS A 443 -20.64 -3.57 14.54
CA HIS A 443 -21.41 -2.85 13.52
C HIS A 443 -20.65 -1.77 12.72
N PRO A 444 -19.81 -2.15 11.73
CA PRO A 444 -19.16 -1.20 10.82
C PRO A 444 -20.13 -0.38 9.95
N LEU A 445 -21.38 -0.85 9.79
CA LEU A 445 -22.43 -0.19 9.00
C LEU A 445 -23.62 0.17 9.89
N VAL A 446 -23.97 1.45 9.95
CA VAL A 446 -25.17 1.97 10.64
C VAL A 446 -26.31 2.12 9.65
N TRP A 447 -27.52 1.69 10.04
CA TRP A 447 -28.72 1.84 9.22
C TRP A 447 -29.54 3.02 9.75
N LEU A 448 -29.92 3.93 8.85
CA LEU A 448 -30.79 5.05 9.19
C LEU A 448 -32.22 4.80 8.72
N ASP A 449 -33.17 5.11 9.60
CA ASP A 449 -34.60 5.16 9.30
C ASP A 449 -35.14 6.62 9.26
N ASP A 450 -36.46 6.79 9.12
CA ASP A 450 -37.08 8.10 8.97
C ASP A 450 -36.91 8.99 10.23
N GLU A 451 -36.81 8.38 11.42
CA GLU A 451 -36.60 9.11 12.67
C GLU A 451 -35.14 9.59 12.77
N ASP A 452 -34.19 8.74 12.37
CA ASP A 452 -32.77 9.10 12.31
C ASP A 452 -32.52 10.24 11.31
N LEU A 453 -33.15 10.19 10.13
CA LEU A 453 -32.99 11.24 9.10
C LEU A 453 -33.51 12.60 9.56
N ALA A 454 -34.54 12.64 10.41
CA ALA A 454 -35.04 13.89 10.99
C ALA A 454 -34.00 14.59 11.89
N ARG A 455 -32.96 13.86 12.32
CA ARG A 455 -31.86 14.34 13.16
C ARG A 455 -30.50 14.24 12.45
N ALA A 456 -30.47 14.22 11.13
CA ALA A 456 -29.23 14.05 10.36
C ALA A 456 -28.15 15.09 10.71
N GLU A 457 -28.52 16.33 11.02
CA GLU A 457 -27.57 17.37 11.46
C GLU A 457 -26.92 17.02 12.81
N ASP A 458 -27.69 16.54 13.80
CA ASP A 458 -27.15 16.08 15.08
C ASP A 458 -26.17 14.91 14.87
N LEU A 459 -26.58 13.94 14.05
CA LEU A 459 -25.79 12.75 13.73
C LEU A 459 -24.45 13.11 13.08
N MET A 460 -24.43 14.14 12.22
CA MET A 460 -23.18 14.63 11.62
C MET A 460 -22.18 15.07 12.70
N TYR A 461 -22.61 15.86 13.68
CA TYR A 461 -21.74 16.28 14.79
C TYR A 461 -21.30 15.10 15.65
N GLU A 462 -22.21 14.19 15.99
CA GLU A 462 -21.90 12.97 16.75
C GLU A 462 -20.83 12.11 16.05
N TRP A 463 -20.95 11.94 14.73
CA TRP A 463 -19.98 11.17 13.95
C TRP A 463 -18.63 11.88 13.83
N CYS A 464 -18.57 13.20 13.81
CA CYS A 464 -17.29 13.92 13.77
C CYS A 464 -16.40 13.68 15.01
N GLU A 465 -16.97 13.21 16.12
CA GLU A 465 -16.25 12.99 17.38
C GLU A 465 -15.54 11.62 17.46
N ASP A 466 -15.85 10.67 16.58
CA ASP A 466 -15.29 9.30 16.61
C ASP A 466 -15.03 8.72 15.21
N THR A 467 -14.14 7.73 15.15
CA THR A 467 -13.84 6.89 13.98
C THR A 467 -14.98 5.92 13.59
N HIS A 468 -16.16 6.04 14.20
CA HIS A 468 -17.36 5.29 13.84
C HIS A 468 -18.52 6.26 13.56
N PRO A 469 -19.42 5.91 12.62
CA PRO A 469 -19.45 4.69 11.82
C PRO A 469 -18.46 4.70 10.65
N VAL A 470 -18.05 3.51 10.22
CA VAL A 470 -17.20 3.31 9.03
C VAL A 470 -18.03 3.36 7.74
N GLY A 471 -19.32 3.00 7.83
CA GLY A 471 -20.27 3.20 6.76
C GLY A 471 -21.69 3.48 7.25
N VAL A 472 -22.48 4.10 6.38
CA VAL A 472 -23.88 4.46 6.64
C VAL A 472 -24.77 3.90 5.53
N ALA A 473 -25.92 3.36 5.88
CA ALA A 473 -26.92 2.82 4.97
C ALA A 473 -28.29 3.45 5.20
N ILE A 474 -28.84 4.11 4.17
CA ILE A 474 -30.09 4.86 4.24
C ILE A 474 -31.15 4.12 3.42
N SER A 475 -32.21 3.66 4.08
CA SER A 475 -33.28 2.88 3.44
C SER A 475 -34.54 3.70 3.15
N THR A 476 -34.49 5.02 3.34
CA THR A 476 -35.61 5.95 3.26
C THR A 476 -35.46 6.87 2.06
N THR A 477 -36.55 7.55 1.69
CA THR A 477 -36.60 8.51 0.58
C THR A 477 -37.37 9.74 1.05
N PRO A 478 -36.80 10.97 0.99
CA PRO A 478 -35.52 11.32 0.36
C PRO A 478 -34.31 10.95 1.22
N ALA A 479 -33.25 10.44 0.57
CA ALA A 479 -32.02 10.02 1.26
C ALA A 479 -30.99 11.16 1.46
N GLU A 480 -31.20 12.31 0.81
CA GLU A 480 -30.26 13.45 0.77
C GLU A 480 -29.79 13.93 2.16
N PRO A 481 -30.67 14.15 3.15
CA PRO A 481 -30.22 14.61 4.46
C PRO A 481 -29.23 13.63 5.11
N GLY A 482 -29.49 12.33 4.97
CA GLY A 482 -28.66 11.29 5.58
C GLY A 482 -27.30 11.12 4.91
N TRP A 483 -27.26 11.06 3.57
CA TRP A 483 -25.97 10.86 2.89
C TRP A 483 -25.12 12.13 2.92
N ARG A 484 -25.73 13.33 2.94
CA ARG A 484 -24.98 14.58 3.09
C ARG A 484 -24.33 14.69 4.46
N ALA A 485 -25.09 14.40 5.53
CA ALA A 485 -24.54 14.34 6.88
C ALA A 485 -23.38 13.34 7.01
N ALA A 486 -23.53 12.15 6.42
CA ALA A 486 -22.46 11.15 6.41
C ALA A 486 -21.22 11.61 5.62
N LEU A 487 -21.42 12.29 4.48
CA LEU A 487 -20.35 12.82 3.66
C LEU A 487 -19.56 13.92 4.40
N GLU A 488 -20.25 14.88 5.01
CA GLU A 488 -19.67 15.97 5.79
C GLU A 488 -18.95 15.46 7.05
N ALA A 489 -19.46 14.39 7.66
CA ALA A 489 -18.82 13.73 8.79
C ALA A 489 -17.62 12.85 8.39
N GLY A 490 -17.29 12.72 7.10
CA GLY A 490 -16.15 11.93 6.63
C GLY A 490 -16.38 10.42 6.61
N VAL A 491 -17.59 9.97 6.31
CA VAL A 491 -17.90 8.54 6.19
C VAL A 491 -17.52 8.04 4.78
N PRO A 492 -16.56 7.10 4.64
CA PRO A 492 -16.04 6.67 3.34
C PRO A 492 -16.97 5.73 2.55
N VAL A 493 -17.94 5.11 3.22
CA VAL A 493 -18.86 4.14 2.63
C VAL A 493 -20.29 4.56 2.90
N ILE A 494 -21.02 4.96 1.87
CA ILE A 494 -22.42 5.38 2.00
C ILE A 494 -23.27 4.61 1.01
N LEU A 495 -24.31 3.95 1.50
CA LEU A 495 -25.26 3.19 0.72
C LEU A 495 -26.62 3.86 0.84
N TRP A 496 -27.27 4.19 -0.27
CA TRP A 496 -28.60 4.79 -0.22
C TRP A 496 -29.46 4.41 -1.42
N GLN A 497 -30.75 4.68 -1.28
CA GLN A 497 -31.70 4.58 -2.37
C GLN A 497 -31.99 5.98 -2.93
N ARG A 498 -31.70 6.19 -4.22
CA ARG A 498 -32.05 7.40 -4.97
C ARG A 498 -33.56 7.52 -5.13
N ASP A 499 -34.02 8.76 -5.24
CA ASP A 499 -35.42 9.04 -5.48
C ASP A 499 -35.85 8.54 -6.86
N GLY A 500 -36.95 7.78 -6.88
CA GLY A 500 -37.60 7.36 -8.11
C GLY A 500 -38.44 8.48 -8.71
N PRO A 501 -38.74 8.44 -10.03
CA PRO A 501 -39.73 9.34 -10.61
C PRO A 501 -41.08 9.19 -9.89
N ALA A 502 -41.87 10.27 -9.86
CA ALA A 502 -43.17 10.30 -9.19
C ALA A 502 -44.05 9.10 -9.59
N GLY A 503 -44.53 8.32 -8.60
CA GLY A 503 -45.31 7.10 -8.82
C GLY A 503 -44.50 5.80 -8.83
N SER A 504 -43.21 5.84 -8.52
CA SER A 504 -42.38 4.64 -8.31
C SER A 504 -42.86 3.80 -7.10
N PRO A 505 -42.63 2.47 -7.11
CA PRO A 505 -42.93 1.62 -5.95
C PRO A 505 -42.19 2.08 -4.69
N PRO A 506 -42.72 1.77 -3.49
CA PRO A 506 -42.11 2.19 -2.23
C PRO A 506 -40.65 1.72 -2.11
N PRO A 507 -39.82 2.46 -1.36
CA PRO A 507 -38.41 2.13 -1.20
C PRO A 507 -38.24 0.71 -0.67
N VAL A 508 -37.24 0.02 -1.20
CA VAL A 508 -36.97 -1.36 -0.81
C VAL A 508 -36.19 -1.33 0.48
N VAL A 509 -36.58 -2.18 1.42
CA VAL A 509 -35.79 -2.38 2.64
C VAL A 509 -34.44 -2.97 2.26
N LEU A 510 -33.43 -2.13 2.09
CA LEU A 510 -32.09 -2.49 1.63
C LEU A 510 -31.48 -3.61 2.49
N ARG A 511 -31.78 -3.62 3.79
CA ARG A 511 -31.37 -4.67 4.74
C ARG A 511 -31.88 -6.07 4.38
N LYS A 512 -32.99 -6.19 3.63
CA LYS A 512 -33.51 -7.48 3.15
C LYS A 512 -32.87 -7.93 1.83
N VAL A 513 -32.38 -6.98 1.03
CA VAL A 513 -31.81 -7.24 -0.30
C VAL A 513 -30.29 -7.44 -0.24
N LEU A 514 -29.65 -6.90 0.78
CA LEU A 514 -28.21 -7.00 1.02
C LEU A 514 -27.98 -7.80 2.30
N PRO A 515 -27.86 -9.14 2.24
CA PRO A 515 -27.51 -9.96 3.39
C PRO A 515 -26.04 -9.70 3.74
N LEU A 516 -25.81 -8.68 4.55
CA LEU A 516 -24.48 -8.18 4.87
C LEU A 516 -23.87 -9.02 6.00
N SER A 517 -22.96 -9.91 5.61
CA SER A 517 -22.03 -10.57 6.53
C SER A 517 -20.76 -9.75 6.72
N ASP A 518 -20.32 -9.07 5.65
CA ASP A 518 -19.12 -8.24 5.60
C ASP A 518 -19.40 -6.98 4.73
N VAL A 519 -19.00 -5.81 5.22
CA VAL A 519 -19.13 -4.52 4.53
C VAL A 519 -18.22 -4.46 3.30
N THR A 520 -17.10 -5.19 3.30
CA THR A 520 -16.17 -5.24 2.16
C THR A 520 -16.78 -5.86 0.90
N ASP A 521 -17.85 -6.66 1.07
CA ASP A 521 -18.59 -7.31 0.00
C ASP A 521 -19.65 -6.42 -0.68
N LEU A 522 -19.88 -5.20 -0.16
CA LEU A 522 -20.92 -4.28 -0.64
C LEU A 522 -20.92 -4.04 -2.15
N PRO A 523 -19.78 -3.72 -2.83
CA PRO A 523 -19.78 -3.49 -4.28
C PRO A 523 -20.30 -4.69 -5.08
N ARG A 524 -19.96 -5.91 -4.64
CA ARG A 524 -20.42 -7.15 -5.26
C ARG A 524 -21.90 -7.41 -4.98
N LEU A 525 -22.35 -7.19 -3.74
CA LEU A 525 -23.74 -7.38 -3.33
C LEU A 525 -24.67 -6.39 -4.04
N VAL A 526 -24.30 -5.11 -4.12
CA VAL A 526 -25.05 -4.07 -4.84
C VAL A 526 -25.17 -4.41 -6.33
N LYS A 527 -24.10 -4.87 -6.97
CA LYS A 527 -24.15 -5.36 -8.36
C LYS A 527 -25.14 -6.53 -8.52
N THR A 528 -25.10 -7.50 -7.62
CA THR A 528 -26.02 -8.66 -7.64
C THR A 528 -27.47 -8.19 -7.48
N ALA A 529 -27.73 -7.28 -6.55
CA ALA A 529 -29.05 -6.66 -6.35
C ALA A 529 -29.53 -5.93 -7.62
N ARG A 530 -28.69 -5.12 -8.26
CA ARG A 530 -29.01 -4.43 -9.54
C ARG A 530 -29.31 -5.41 -10.69
N ARG A 531 -28.72 -6.61 -10.68
CA ARG A 531 -28.96 -7.67 -11.67
C ARG A 531 -30.28 -8.40 -11.43
N GLU A 532 -30.59 -8.71 -10.18
CA GLU A 532 -31.69 -9.59 -9.77
C GLU A 532 -33.01 -8.85 -9.49
N ALA A 533 -32.97 -7.54 -9.24
CA ALA A 533 -34.16 -6.73 -8.97
C ALA A 533 -35.17 -6.70 -10.13
N ASP A 534 -36.44 -6.39 -9.83
CA ASP A 534 -37.53 -6.11 -10.78
C ASP A 534 -37.19 -4.88 -11.66
N PRO A 535 -37.48 -4.86 -12.98
CA PRO A 535 -37.31 -3.69 -13.84
C PRO A 535 -37.77 -2.33 -13.28
N ALA A 536 -38.77 -2.31 -12.40
CA ALA A 536 -39.28 -1.09 -11.73
C ALA A 536 -38.48 -0.66 -10.47
N ILE A 537 -37.64 -1.55 -9.94
CA ILE A 537 -36.81 -1.40 -8.71
C ILE A 537 -35.31 -1.26 -9.06
N ARG A 538 -34.96 -1.56 -10.31
CA ARG A 538 -33.61 -1.82 -10.81
C ARG A 538 -32.53 -0.73 -10.69
N PRO A 539 -32.81 0.58 -10.54
CA PRO A 539 -31.72 1.55 -10.66
C PRO A 539 -31.55 2.54 -9.50
N ALA A 540 -32.15 2.24 -8.34
CA ALA A 540 -32.21 3.19 -7.24
C ALA A 540 -31.05 3.05 -6.24
N ILE A 541 -30.32 1.93 -6.18
CA ILE A 541 -29.27 1.77 -5.16
C ILE A 541 -27.99 2.47 -5.62
N ALA A 542 -27.55 3.47 -4.86
CA ALA A 542 -26.26 4.14 -5.01
C ALA A 542 -25.30 3.69 -3.90
N LEU A 543 -24.02 3.63 -4.24
CA LEU A 543 -22.95 3.23 -3.32
C LEU A 543 -21.77 4.17 -3.52
N LEU A 544 -21.52 5.01 -2.53
CA LEU A 544 -20.25 5.71 -2.36
C LEU A 544 -19.27 4.71 -1.72
N TRP A 545 -18.14 4.54 -2.38
CA TRP A 545 -17.04 3.67 -1.97
C TRP A 545 -15.74 4.43 -2.26
N ASP A 546 -15.34 5.30 -1.33
CA ASP A 546 -14.21 6.19 -1.57
C ASP A 546 -12.94 5.78 -0.81
N ASP A 547 -12.01 5.23 -1.57
CA ASP A 547 -10.76 4.65 -1.10
C ASP A 547 -9.60 5.67 -1.10
N PRO A 548 -9.18 6.21 0.05
CA PRO A 548 -8.09 7.18 0.15
C PRO A 548 -6.71 6.65 -0.26
N ASP A 549 -6.45 5.33 -0.15
CA ASP A 549 -5.16 4.72 -0.51
C ASP A 549 -4.91 4.71 -2.03
N HIS A 550 -5.96 5.04 -2.78
CA HIS A 550 -6.00 5.00 -4.22
C HIS A 550 -6.49 6.33 -4.81
N ALA A 551 -5.96 7.43 -4.27
CA ALA A 551 -6.14 8.77 -4.82
C ALA A 551 -5.58 8.87 -6.26
N LEU A 552 -6.37 9.45 -7.17
CA LEU A 552 -5.89 9.92 -8.46
C LEU A 552 -5.00 11.15 -8.19
N ASP A 553 -3.88 11.32 -8.91
CA ASP A 553 -2.97 12.45 -8.73
C ASP A 553 -3.76 13.78 -8.73
N THR A 554 -3.84 14.41 -7.57
CA THR A 554 -4.78 15.47 -7.23
C THR A 554 -4.16 16.83 -7.52
N GLN A 555 -4.26 17.30 -8.75
CA GLN A 555 -4.27 18.74 -9.00
C GLN A 555 -5.71 19.12 -9.32
N ALA A 556 -6.39 19.74 -8.34
CA ALA A 556 -7.61 20.47 -8.61
C ALA A 556 -7.31 21.50 -9.72
N LEU A 557 -8.10 21.48 -10.79
CA LEU A 557 -8.00 22.46 -11.87
C LEU A 557 -8.42 23.83 -11.32
N THR A 558 -7.48 24.55 -10.72
CA THR A 558 -7.67 25.97 -10.40
C THR A 558 -7.66 26.80 -11.68
N ASP A 559 -8.29 27.97 -11.69
CA ASP A 559 -8.31 28.90 -12.85
C ASP A 559 -6.91 29.13 -13.47
N THR A 560 -5.86 29.02 -12.66
CA THR A 560 -4.45 29.07 -13.07
C THR A 560 -4.04 27.98 -14.08
N HIS A 561 -4.72 26.84 -14.13
CA HIS A 561 -4.49 25.73 -15.07
C HIS A 561 -5.33 25.83 -16.35
N LEU A 562 -6.30 26.75 -16.41
CA LEU A 562 -7.23 26.91 -17.54
C LEU A 562 -6.83 28.04 -18.50
N THR A 563 -5.79 28.80 -18.18
CA THR A 563 -5.25 29.88 -19.03
C THR A 563 -3.91 29.49 -19.69
N VAL A 564 -3.92 28.55 -20.65
CA VAL A 564 -2.92 28.46 -21.75
C VAL A 564 -3.57 27.91 -23.01
#